data_AF-A0A381Y1M7-F1
#
_entry.id   AF-A0A381Y1M7-F1
#
_cell.length_a   1.000
_cell.length_b   1.000
_cell.length_c   1.000
_cell.angle_alpha   90.00
_cell.angle_beta   90.00
_cell.angle_gamma   90.00
#
_symmetry.space_group_name_H-M   'P 1'
#
loop_
_entity.id
_entity.type
_entity.pdbx_description
1 polymer ?
#
loop_
_entity_poly.entity_id
_entity_poly.type
_entity_poly.pdbx_seq_one_letter_code
_entity_poly.pdbx_strand_id
1 'polypeptide(L)'
;VLRFVLSSTLVLLAGLIPVPLAARAPVQILEPFERRLQAADSLVASWVESQRVPGAVLVVSSHDEILLEKAYGLVQTHEYGSGQYQATDSGISWSEGVRPVTDRPRVITLETVFDLASVTKVMATTFAVMLSLD
;
A
#
# COMPACT_ATOMS: atom_id res chain seq x y z
N VAL A 1 18.99 -55.46 -10.64
CA VAL A 1 19.71 -56.04 -9.47
C VAL A 1 20.70 -54.98 -8.99
N LEU A 2 20.19 -53.92 -8.35
CA LEU A 2 20.26 -53.67 -6.90
C LEU A 2 21.69 -53.54 -6.35
N ARG A 3 22.10 -52.31 -6.02
CA ARG A 3 22.74 -52.00 -4.73
C ARG A 3 22.88 -50.49 -4.49
N PHE A 4 22.10 -50.02 -3.52
CA PHE A 4 22.27 -48.79 -2.74
C PHE A 4 23.66 -48.77 -2.09
N VAL A 5 24.34 -47.62 -2.13
CA VAL A 5 25.41 -47.29 -1.17
C VAL A 5 25.17 -45.87 -0.66
N LEU A 6 24.71 -45.83 0.59
CA LEU A 6 24.70 -44.69 1.49
C LEU A 6 26.11 -44.56 2.12
N SER A 7 26.72 -43.39 2.08
CA SER A 7 27.76 -42.94 3.04
C SER A 7 28.03 -41.45 2.72
N SER A 8 27.45 -40.46 3.41
CA SER A 8 27.71 -40.02 4.80
C SER A 8 29.19 -39.75 5.07
N THR A 9 29.64 -38.53 4.72
CA THR A 9 30.82 -37.91 5.34
C THR A 9 30.52 -36.43 5.58
N LEU A 10 30.02 -36.19 6.79
CA LEU A 10 29.91 -34.90 7.45
C LEU A 10 31.33 -34.39 7.74
N VAL A 11 31.81 -33.40 6.95
CA VAL A 11 33.07 -32.70 7.29
C VAL A 11 32.74 -31.57 8.24
N LEU A 12 32.96 -31.85 9.53
CA LEU A 12 32.94 -30.89 10.62
C LEU A 12 34.22 -30.03 10.55
N LEU A 13 34.21 -28.96 9.74
CA LEU A 13 35.28 -27.96 9.80
C LEU A 13 34.97 -27.00 10.94
N ALA A 14 35.60 -27.25 12.09
CA ALA A 14 35.67 -26.34 13.23
C ALA A 14 36.45 -25.08 12.83
N GLY A 15 35.75 -24.15 12.17
CA GLY A 15 36.20 -22.79 11.94
C GLY A 15 35.83 -21.93 13.15
N LEU A 16 36.83 -21.62 13.97
CA LEU A 16 36.78 -20.65 15.05
C LEU A 16 36.50 -19.26 14.44
N ILE A 17 35.23 -18.90 14.22
CA ILE A 17 34.87 -17.53 13.86
C ILE A 17 34.94 -16.72 15.15
N PRO A 18 35.86 -15.75 15.30
CA PRO A 18 35.78 -14.81 16.40
C PRO A 18 34.49 -14.01 16.22
N VAL A 19 33.52 -14.23 17.10
CA VAL A 19 32.35 -13.36 17.23
C VAL A 19 32.91 -11.99 17.62
N PRO A 20 32.76 -10.94 16.79
CA PRO A 20 33.16 -9.61 17.20
C PRO A 20 32.24 -9.18 18.35
N LEU A 21 32.84 -9.09 19.53
CA LEU A 21 32.33 -8.38 20.68
C LEU A 21 32.01 -6.94 20.28
N ALA A 22 30.79 -6.51 20.58
CA ALA A 22 30.36 -5.12 20.55
C ALA A 22 30.32 -4.44 19.18
N ALA A 23 29.30 -4.77 18.38
CA ALA A 23 28.48 -3.70 17.82
C ALA A 23 27.28 -3.53 18.76
N ARG A 24 27.39 -2.63 19.74
CA ARG A 24 26.19 -1.87 20.12
C ARG A 24 25.74 -1.25 18.80
N ALA A 25 24.69 -1.79 18.19
CA ALA A 25 23.95 -1.01 17.21
C ALA A 25 23.76 0.35 17.89
N PRO A 26 24.15 1.47 17.27
CA PRO A 26 23.75 2.75 17.80
C PRO A 26 22.24 2.61 17.99
N VAL A 27 21.77 2.75 19.22
CA VAL A 27 20.36 3.04 19.46
C VAL A 27 20.22 4.38 18.78
N GLN A 28 19.88 4.36 17.50
CA GLN A 28 19.50 5.54 16.75
C GLN A 28 18.27 5.99 17.50
N ILE A 29 18.44 7.00 18.35
CA ILE A 29 17.34 7.76 18.87
C ILE A 29 16.79 8.42 17.62
N LEU A 30 15.89 7.72 16.91
CA LEU A 30 15.15 8.29 15.81
C LEU A 30 14.59 9.59 16.34
N GLU A 31 14.93 10.68 15.68
CA GLU A 31 14.53 12.02 16.11
C GLU A 31 13.01 12.00 16.35
N PRO A 32 12.48 12.80 17.29
CA PRO A 32 11.06 12.75 17.64
C PRO A 32 10.12 12.80 16.43
N PHE A 33 10.56 13.46 15.34
CA PHE A 33 9.86 13.53 14.07
C PHE A 33 9.87 12.22 13.28
N GLU A 34 11.03 11.57 13.10
CA GLU A 34 11.16 10.29 12.38
C GLU A 34 10.31 9.19 13.04
N ARG A 35 10.30 9.16 14.39
CA ARG A 35 9.45 8.24 15.14
C ARG A 35 7.97 8.45 14.84
N ARG A 36 7.52 9.71 14.71
CA ARG A 36 6.13 10.03 14.38
C ARG A 36 5.79 9.64 12.96
N LEU A 37 6.73 9.78 12.03
CA LEU A 37 6.57 9.35 10.65
C LEU A 37 6.41 7.83 10.55
N GLN A 38 7.27 7.09 11.25
CA GLN A 38 7.17 5.64 11.35
C GLN A 38 5.87 5.20 12.04
N ALA A 39 5.41 5.94 13.05
CA ALA A 39 4.13 5.68 13.68
C ALA A 39 2.96 5.90 12.71
N ALA A 40 3.00 6.95 11.88
CA ALA A 40 1.99 7.21 10.85
C ALA A 40 1.95 6.10 9.78
N ASP A 41 3.12 5.69 9.25
CA ASP A 41 3.24 4.55 8.34
C ASP A 41 2.62 3.28 8.95
N SER A 42 3.03 2.96 10.18
CA SER A 42 2.54 1.76 10.89
C SER A 42 1.03 1.80 11.15
N LEU A 43 0.47 2.97 11.49
CA LEU A 43 -0.96 3.13 11.71
C LEU A 43 -1.75 2.91 10.42
N VAL A 44 -1.34 3.52 9.31
CA VAL A 44 -2.03 3.34 8.02
C VAL A 44 -1.92 1.89 7.56
N ALA A 45 -0.72 1.29 7.66
CA ALA A 45 -0.53 -0.13 7.36
C ALA A 45 -1.46 -1.01 8.20
N SER A 46 -1.59 -0.74 9.50
CA SER A 46 -2.47 -1.51 10.39
C SER A 46 -3.95 -1.39 10.02
N TRP A 47 -4.40 -0.24 9.51
CA TRP A 47 -5.80 -0.06 9.08
C TRP A 47 -6.10 -0.85 7.81
N VAL A 48 -5.15 -0.92 6.89
CA VAL A 48 -5.28 -1.73 5.67
C VAL A 48 -5.22 -3.21 6.01
N GLU A 49 -4.28 -3.63 6.85
CA GLU A 49 -4.14 -5.03 7.29
C GLU A 49 -5.37 -5.52 8.06
N SER A 50 -5.93 -4.67 8.94
CA SER A 50 -7.18 -4.96 9.65
C SER A 50 -8.45 -4.75 8.82
N GLN A 51 -8.32 -4.52 7.51
CA GLN A 51 -9.42 -4.33 6.55
C GLN A 51 -10.41 -3.21 6.93
N ARG A 52 -9.97 -2.21 7.69
CA ARG A 52 -10.79 -1.02 8.02
C ARG A 52 -10.98 -0.12 6.81
N VAL A 53 -9.99 -0.07 5.93
CA VAL A 53 -10.04 0.60 4.62
C VAL A 53 -9.48 -0.33 3.55
N PRO A 54 -9.96 -0.26 2.30
CA PRO A 54 -9.43 -1.07 1.19
C PRO A 54 -7.94 -0.82 0.91
N GLY A 55 -7.54 0.45 1.00
CA GLY A 55 -6.20 0.93 0.73
C GLY A 55 -6.10 2.43 0.98
N ALA A 56 -4.88 2.95 0.95
CA ALA A 56 -4.59 4.36 1.18
C ALA A 56 -3.28 4.78 0.51
N VAL A 57 -3.11 6.09 0.32
CA VAL A 57 -1.82 6.73 0.02
C VAL A 57 -1.53 7.73 1.13
N LEU A 58 -0.33 7.69 1.70
CA LEU A 58 0.14 8.64 2.70
C LEU A 58 1.32 9.43 2.12
N VAL A 59 1.14 10.75 2.04
CA VAL A 59 2.18 11.70 1.65
C VAL A 59 2.37 12.72 2.77
N VAL A 60 3.61 12.94 3.18
CA VAL A 60 4.00 13.95 4.17
C VAL A 60 5.17 14.74 3.59
N SER A 61 5.00 16.05 3.48
CA SER A 61 6.04 16.96 3.03
C SER A 61 6.26 18.10 4.03
N SER A 62 7.47 18.65 4.05
CA SER A 62 7.83 19.84 4.81
C SER A 62 8.90 20.62 4.05
N HIS A 63 8.76 21.94 3.96
CA HIS A 63 9.75 22.82 3.31
C HIS A 63 10.16 22.32 1.92
N ASP A 64 9.17 21.96 1.09
CA ASP A 64 9.33 21.43 -0.27
C ASP A 64 10.03 20.06 -0.39
N GLU A 65 10.37 19.42 0.74
CA GLU A 65 10.89 18.06 0.78
C GLU A 65 9.77 17.05 1.06
N ILE A 66 9.70 15.99 0.25
CA ILE A 66 8.83 14.84 0.52
C ILE A 66 9.55 13.94 1.53
N LEU A 67 9.00 13.86 2.74
CA LEU A 67 9.58 13.12 3.86
C LEU A 67 9.05 11.68 3.93
N LEU A 68 7.81 11.46 3.49
CA LEU A 68 7.20 10.15 3.34
C LEU A 68 6.23 10.18 2.18
N GLU A 69 6.30 9.16 1.33
CA GLU A 69 5.34 8.90 0.27
C GLU A 69 5.19 7.39 0.09
N LYS A 70 4.01 6.85 0.37
CA LYS A 70 3.78 5.41 0.34
C LYS A 70 2.33 5.05 0.03
N ALA A 71 2.15 4.01 -0.77
CA ALA A 71 0.86 3.42 -1.11
C ALA A 71 0.64 2.09 -0.38
N TYR A 72 -0.60 1.81 -0.02
CA TYR A 72 -1.01 0.63 0.75
C TYR A 72 -2.30 0.04 0.19
N GLY A 73 -2.40 -1.29 0.17
CA GLY A 73 -3.68 -1.98 -0.07
C GLY A 73 -4.17 -1.94 -1.51
N LEU A 74 -5.48 -2.09 -1.66
CA LEU A 74 -6.17 -2.27 -2.94
C LEU A 74 -6.98 -1.03 -3.34
N VAL A 75 -7.01 -0.75 -4.64
CA VAL A 75 -7.79 0.35 -5.24
C VAL A 75 -9.29 0.11 -5.07
N GLN A 76 -9.70 -1.15 -5.23
CA GLN A 76 -11.10 -1.54 -5.27
C GLN A 76 -11.25 -2.97 -4.75
N THR A 77 -12.23 -3.16 -3.86
CA THR A 77 -12.59 -4.48 -3.31
C THR A 77 -13.89 -5.01 -3.87
N HIS A 78 -14.72 -4.16 -4.48
CA HIS A 78 -16.01 -4.54 -5.04
C HIS A 78 -16.23 -3.90 -6.40
N GLU A 79 -16.77 -4.67 -7.33
CA GLU A 79 -17.20 -4.22 -8.64
C GLU A 79 -18.74 -4.22 -8.73
N TYR A 80 -19.27 -3.38 -9.60
CA TYR A 80 -20.70 -3.37 -9.93
C TYR A 80 -20.97 -4.46 -10.97
N GLY A 81 -21.99 -5.28 -10.74
CA GLY A 81 -22.38 -6.32 -11.70
C GLY A 81 -23.02 -5.73 -12.96
N SER A 82 -23.17 -6.59 -13.98
CA SER A 82 -23.77 -6.19 -15.25
C SER A 82 -25.18 -5.64 -15.05
N GLY A 83 -25.54 -4.58 -15.79
CA GLY A 83 -26.88 -3.99 -15.78
C GLY A 83 -27.15 -2.92 -14.72
N GLN A 84 -26.20 -2.58 -13.83
CA GLN A 84 -26.35 -1.45 -12.89
C GLN A 84 -26.05 -0.08 -13.52
N TYR A 85 -25.20 -0.02 -14.54
CA TYR A 85 -24.89 1.22 -15.29
C TYR A 85 -24.78 1.01 -16.81
N GLN A 86 -24.81 -0.24 -17.26
CA GLN A 86 -24.70 -0.58 -18.68
C GLN A 86 -26.10 -0.84 -19.22
N ALA A 87 -26.50 -0.07 -20.24
CA ALA A 87 -27.68 -0.40 -21.02
C ALA A 87 -27.47 -1.78 -21.63
N THR A 88 -28.34 -2.73 -21.29
CA THR A 88 -28.33 -4.04 -21.95
C THR A 88 -29.02 -3.89 -23.30
N ASP A 89 -28.33 -4.23 -24.39
CA ASP A 89 -28.92 -4.25 -25.75
C ASP A 89 -30.17 -5.17 -25.83
N SER A 90 -30.28 -6.11 -24.88
CA SER A 90 -31.31 -7.14 -24.82
C SER A 90 -32.57 -6.73 -24.03
N GLY A 91 -32.62 -5.54 -23.43
CA GLY A 91 -33.80 -5.03 -22.69
C GLY A 91 -34.18 -5.79 -21.41
N ILE A 92 -33.48 -6.88 -21.08
CA ILE A 92 -33.61 -7.60 -19.81
C ILE A 92 -32.40 -7.22 -18.95
N SER A 93 -32.64 -6.54 -17.83
CA SER A 93 -31.62 -6.21 -16.84
C SER A 93 -31.90 -6.99 -15.56
N TRP A 94 -31.09 -8.03 -15.33
CA TRP A 94 -30.91 -8.56 -13.99
C TRP A 94 -29.77 -7.76 -13.40
N SER A 95 -30.04 -6.90 -12.41
CA SER A 95 -28.98 -6.20 -11.71
C SER A 95 -28.22 -7.23 -10.86
N GLU A 96 -27.12 -7.75 -11.38
CA GLU A 96 -26.11 -8.33 -10.51
C GLU A 96 -25.62 -7.18 -9.64
N GLY A 97 -25.91 -7.24 -8.34
CA GLY A 97 -25.57 -6.18 -7.41
C GLY A 97 -24.05 -5.94 -7.30
N VAL A 98 -23.67 -5.17 -6.29
CA VAL A 98 -22.26 -5.01 -5.93
C VAL A 98 -21.69 -6.37 -5.51
N ARG A 99 -20.58 -6.78 -6.13
CA ARG A 99 -19.92 -8.07 -5.90
C ARG A 99 -18.44 -7.85 -5.59
N PRO A 100 -17.83 -8.70 -4.74
CA PRO A 100 -16.41 -8.56 -4.41
C PRO A 100 -15.53 -8.88 -5.64
N VAL A 101 -14.44 -8.12 -5.81
CA VAL A 101 -13.42 -8.36 -6.84
C VAL A 101 -12.51 -9.50 -6.39
N THR A 102 -12.66 -10.67 -7.01
CA THR A 102 -11.86 -11.86 -6.66
C THR A 102 -10.75 -12.12 -7.68
N ASP A 103 -10.98 -11.87 -8.96
CA ASP A 103 -10.10 -12.37 -10.02
C ASP A 103 -8.92 -11.45 -10.32
N ARG A 104 -9.06 -10.14 -10.05
CA ARG A 104 -8.06 -9.12 -10.41
C ARG A 104 -7.99 -8.00 -9.37
N PRO A 105 -7.52 -8.28 -8.15
CA PRO A 105 -7.30 -7.24 -7.15
C PRO A 105 -6.29 -6.22 -7.71
N ARG A 106 -6.70 -4.95 -7.81
CA ARG A 106 -5.79 -3.85 -8.21
C ARG A 106 -5.14 -3.26 -6.98
N VAL A 107 -3.81 -3.25 -6.95
CA VAL A 107 -3.01 -2.64 -5.88
C VAL A 107 -2.93 -1.13 -6.08
N ILE A 108 -2.99 -0.36 -5.00
CA ILE A 108 -2.78 1.10 -5.06
C ILE A 108 -1.32 1.38 -5.39
N THR A 109 -1.11 2.29 -6.33
CA THR A 109 0.18 2.87 -6.66
C THR A 109 0.13 4.38 -6.42
N LEU A 110 1.27 5.06 -6.41
CA LEU A 110 1.31 6.51 -6.30
C LEU A 110 0.66 7.20 -7.52
N GLU A 111 0.63 6.52 -8.66
CA GLU A 111 -0.01 6.97 -9.90
C GLU A 111 -1.52 6.68 -9.96
N THR A 112 -2.09 6.08 -8.91
CA THR A 112 -3.51 5.75 -8.90
C THR A 112 -4.34 7.03 -8.81
N VAL A 113 -5.21 7.24 -9.80
CA VAL A 113 -6.13 8.39 -9.83
C VAL A 113 -7.31 8.16 -8.90
N PHE A 114 -7.58 9.15 -8.04
CA PHE A 114 -8.73 9.17 -7.13
C PHE A 114 -9.67 10.33 -7.49
N ASP A 115 -10.97 10.14 -7.23
CA ASP A 115 -11.89 11.27 -7.20
C ASP A 115 -11.59 12.15 -5.99
N LEU A 116 -11.42 13.44 -6.23
CA LEU A 116 -11.13 14.44 -5.21
C LEU A 116 -12.39 14.90 -4.46
N ALA A 117 -13.59 14.67 -5.02
CA ALA A 117 -14.88 15.04 -4.44
C ALA A 117 -14.90 16.47 -3.88
N SER A 118 -14.90 16.64 -2.55
CA SER A 118 -14.92 17.97 -1.93
C SER A 118 -13.59 18.72 -2.04
N VAL A 119 -12.47 18.05 -2.24
CA VAL A 119 -11.16 18.71 -2.43
C VAL A 119 -11.15 19.53 -3.72
N THR A 120 -11.93 19.13 -4.74
CA THR A 120 -12.13 19.90 -5.98
C THR A 120 -12.58 21.33 -5.71
N LYS A 121 -13.31 21.58 -4.61
CA LYS A 121 -13.81 22.91 -4.28
C LYS A 121 -12.66 23.87 -4.01
N VAL A 122 -11.70 23.44 -3.20
CA VAL A 122 -10.54 24.26 -2.84
C VAL A 122 -9.52 24.31 -3.98
N MET A 123 -9.19 23.14 -4.56
CA MET A 123 -8.10 23.05 -5.52
C MET A 123 -8.46 23.56 -6.92
N ALA A 124 -9.71 23.40 -7.35
CA ALA A 124 -10.14 23.85 -8.68
C ALA A 124 -10.97 25.11 -8.60
N THR A 125 -12.13 25.07 -7.94
CA THR A 125 -13.11 26.17 -8.09
C THR A 125 -12.69 27.44 -7.35
N THR A 126 -12.19 27.34 -6.11
CA THR A 126 -11.71 28.51 -5.38
C THR A 126 -10.50 29.12 -6.09
N PHE A 127 -9.54 28.29 -6.51
CA PHE A 127 -8.38 28.76 -7.24
C PHE A 127 -8.76 29.47 -8.55
N ALA A 128 -9.69 28.90 -9.32
CA ALA A 128 -10.19 29.51 -10.55
C ALA A 128 -10.88 30.87 -10.30
N VAL A 129 -11.70 30.97 -9.25
CA VAL A 129 -12.35 32.24 -8.89
C VAL A 129 -11.31 33.28 -8.46
N MET A 130 -10.36 32.92 -7.59
CA MET A 130 -9.36 33.87 -7.11
C MET A 130 -8.44 34.34 -8.24
N LEU A 131 -7.99 33.44 -9.11
CA LEU A 131 -7.20 33.80 -10.30
C LEU A 131 -7.98 34.66 -11.30
N SER A 132 -9.31 34.54 -11.35
CA SER A 132 -10.14 35.35 -12.25
C SER A 132 -10.40 36.76 -11.71
N LEU A 133 -10.07 37.01 -10.43
CA LEU A 133 -10.24 38.31 -9.76
C LEU A 133 -8.93 39.10 -9.64
N ASP A 134 -7.79 38.47 -9.92
CA ASP A 134 -6.50 39.14 -10.13
C ASP A 134 -6.45 39.78 -11.53
#